data_AF-A0A954P4C1-F1
#
_entry.id   AF-A0A954P4C1-F1
#
_cell.length_a   1.000
_cell.length_b   1.000
_cell.length_c   1.000
_cell.angle_alpha   90.00
_cell.angle_beta   90.00
_cell.angle_gamma   90.00
#
_symmetry.space_group_name_H-M   'P 1'
#
loop_
_entity.id
_entity.type
_entity.pdbx_description
1 polymer ?
#
loop_
_entity_poly.entity_id
_entity_poly.type
_entity_poly.pdbx_seq_one_letter_code
_entity_poly.pdbx_strand_id
1 'polypeptide(L)'
;MAEQVVIIGSGPAAWAAAIYTARASLEPLVYEGAMTEQNRQMGTLPLGQLALTTEVENYPGFPAGSLGGYIDDALRDAQPPWRDPEGETYRAVTGPELMELMRQQARNFG
;
A
#
# COMPACT_ATOMS: atom_id res chain seq x y z
N MET A 1 -23.17 -14.65 -5.90
CA MET A 1 -23.42 -14.68 -4.44
C MET A 1 -23.13 -13.30 -3.88
N ALA A 2 -23.60 -12.97 -2.67
CA ALA A 2 -23.23 -11.72 -2.02
C ALA A 2 -21.85 -11.87 -1.35
N GLU A 3 -21.03 -10.82 -1.39
CA GLU A 3 -19.73 -10.79 -0.70
C GLU A 3 -19.93 -10.76 0.82
N GLN A 4 -19.06 -11.44 1.56
CA GLN A 4 -19.09 -11.41 3.03
C GLN A 4 -18.59 -10.07 3.57
N VAL A 5 -17.57 -9.50 2.91
CA VAL A 5 -16.94 -8.24 3.28
C VAL A 5 -16.63 -7.45 2.00
N VAL A 6 -17.09 -6.21 1.95
CA VAL A 6 -16.70 -5.24 0.93
C VAL A 6 -15.98 -4.08 1.61
N ILE A 7 -14.79 -3.75 1.12
CA ILE A 7 -13.96 -2.65 1.61
C ILE A 7 -13.86 -1.62 0.50
N ILE A 8 -14.18 -0.37 0.81
CA ILE A 8 -14.08 0.76 -0.13
C ILE A 8 -13.02 1.72 0.41
N GLY A 9 -11.93 1.85 -0.33
CA GLY A 9 -10.77 2.65 0.03
C GLY A 9 -9.46 1.89 -0.13
N SER A 10 -8.36 2.63 -0.13
CA SER A 10 -7.00 2.12 -0.35
C SER A 10 -5.95 2.77 0.54
N GLY A 11 -6.39 3.42 1.61
CA GLY A 11 -5.49 3.94 2.64
C GLY A 11 -5.10 2.87 3.68
N PRO A 12 -4.37 3.26 4.73
CA PRO A 12 -3.88 2.33 5.76
C PRO A 12 -5.02 1.59 6.46
N ALA A 13 -6.16 2.25 6.72
CA ALA A 13 -7.31 1.63 7.37
C ALA A 13 -7.94 0.53 6.50
N ALA A 14 -8.03 0.75 5.18
CA ALA A 14 -8.59 -0.21 4.24
C ALA A 14 -7.69 -1.44 4.11
N TRP A 15 -6.38 -1.23 3.98
CA TRP A 15 -5.44 -2.36 3.90
C TRP A 15 -5.31 -3.12 5.21
N ALA A 16 -5.36 -2.44 6.37
CA ALA A 16 -5.43 -3.13 7.66
C ALA A 16 -6.70 -4.00 7.75
N ALA A 17 -7.86 -3.48 7.36
CA ALA A 17 -9.09 -4.27 7.33
C ALA A 17 -8.94 -5.48 6.39
N ALA A 18 -8.42 -5.28 5.17
CA ALA A 18 -8.23 -6.33 4.18
C ALA A 18 -7.28 -7.43 4.66
N ILE A 19 -6.17 -7.08 5.31
CA ILE A 19 -5.24 -8.06 5.90
C ILE A 19 -5.99 -8.97 6.89
N TYR A 20 -6.74 -8.39 7.82
CA TYR A 20 -7.38 -9.19 8.87
C TYR A 20 -8.57 -10.02 8.34
N THR A 21 -9.32 -9.51 7.38
CA THR A 21 -10.45 -10.25 6.79
C THR A 21 -9.98 -11.34 5.82
N ALA A 22 -8.93 -11.09 5.03
CA ALA A 22 -8.28 -12.13 4.23
C ALA A 22 -7.69 -13.24 5.12
N ARG A 23 -7.00 -12.87 6.21
CA ARG A 23 -6.50 -13.85 7.21
C ARG A 23 -7.60 -14.67 7.88
N ALA A 24 -8.82 -14.12 7.98
CA ALA A 24 -9.98 -14.82 8.51
C ALA A 24 -10.71 -15.67 7.45
N SER A 25 -10.15 -15.81 6.24
CA SER A 25 -10.74 -16.54 5.12
C SER A 25 -12.13 -16.02 4.73
N LEU A 26 -12.36 -14.71 4.86
CA LEU A 26 -13.62 -14.06 4.48
C LEU A 26 -13.66 -13.58 3.02
N GLU A 27 -12.56 -13.77 2.28
CA GLU A 27 -12.44 -13.42 0.85
C GLU A 27 -12.90 -11.97 0.57
N PRO A 28 -12.26 -10.94 1.15
CA PRO A 28 -12.75 -9.56 1.06
C PRO A 28 -12.63 -8.99 -0.36
N LEU A 29 -13.71 -8.36 -0.85
CA LEU A 29 -13.66 -7.56 -2.07
C LEU A 29 -13.22 -6.13 -1.74
N VAL A 30 -12.08 -5.70 -2.28
CA VAL A 30 -11.52 -4.35 -2.05
C VAL A 30 -11.65 -3.48 -3.30
N TYR A 31 -12.29 -2.31 -3.15
CA TYR A 31 -12.32 -1.26 -4.16
C TYR A 31 -11.32 -0.16 -3.81
N GLU A 32 -10.15 -0.20 -4.45
CA GLU A 32 -9.03 0.71 -4.16
C GLU A 32 -9.13 2.10 -4.81
N GLY A 33 -10.04 2.26 -5.78
CA GLY A 33 -10.14 3.44 -6.63
C GLY A 33 -9.54 3.20 -8.03
N ALA A 34 -9.84 4.11 -8.97
CA ALA A 34 -9.38 3.98 -10.35
C ALA A 34 -8.20 4.92 -10.64
N MET A 35 -7.21 4.43 -11.39
CA MET A 35 -6.09 5.23 -11.90
C MET A 35 -6.54 6.06 -13.12
N THR A 36 -7.30 7.13 -12.89
CA THR A 36 -7.80 8.02 -13.95
C THR A 36 -7.24 9.43 -13.80
N GLU A 37 -7.17 10.17 -14.92
CA GLU A 37 -6.77 11.57 -14.90
C GLU A 37 -7.72 12.43 -14.05
N GLN A 38 -9.02 12.10 -14.07
CA GLN A 38 -10.00 12.75 -13.21
C GLN A 38 -9.68 12.55 -11.72
N ASN A 39 -9.37 11.32 -11.30
CA ASN A 39 -9.01 11.03 -9.91
C ASN A 39 -7.66 11.67 -9.53
N ARG A 40 -6.71 11.77 -10.47
CA ARG A 40 -5.48 12.54 -10.27
C ARG A 40 -5.77 14.00 -9.96
N GLN A 41 -6.62 14.66 -10.75
CA GLN A 41 -6.97 16.07 -10.56
C GLN A 41 -7.74 16.30 -9.25
N MET A 42 -8.54 15.34 -8.81
CA MET A 42 -9.27 15.41 -7.54
C MET A 42 -8.42 15.00 -6.32
N GLY A 43 -7.19 14.53 -6.51
CA GLY A 43 -6.35 14.03 -5.41
C GLY A 43 -6.87 12.72 -4.80
N THR A 44 -7.60 11.91 -5.56
CA THR A 44 -8.26 10.67 -5.11
C THR A 44 -7.69 9.43 -5.80
N LEU A 45 -6.41 9.45 -6.19
CA LEU A 45 -5.73 8.26 -6.68
C LEU A 45 -5.70 7.15 -5.60
N PRO A 46 -5.61 5.88 -5.99
CA PRO A 46 -5.42 4.77 -5.07
C PRO A 46 -4.21 4.96 -4.15
N LEU A 47 -4.17 4.18 -3.06
CA LEU A 47 -3.17 4.19 -1.98
C LEU A 47 -3.40 5.29 -0.91
N GLY A 48 -4.42 6.12 -1.07
CA GLY A 48 -4.81 7.11 -0.07
C GLY A 48 -3.78 8.24 0.11
N GLN A 49 -3.93 9.04 1.18
CA GLN A 49 -3.15 10.27 1.36
C GLN A 49 -1.65 10.04 1.56
N LEU A 50 -1.25 8.89 2.12
CA LEU A 50 0.16 8.55 2.28
C LEU A 50 0.86 8.40 0.92
N ALA A 51 0.15 8.03 -0.14
CA ALA A 51 0.73 7.99 -1.49
C ALA A 51 1.23 9.36 -2.00
N LEU A 52 0.85 10.44 -1.34
CA LEU A 52 1.24 11.81 -1.69
C LEU A 52 2.41 12.32 -0.84
N THR A 53 2.93 11.53 0.11
CA THR A 53 4.03 11.93 1.00
C THR A 53 5.36 11.35 0.53
N THR A 54 6.45 12.07 0.82
CA THR A 54 7.81 11.63 0.48
C THR A 54 8.31 10.59 1.47
N GLU A 55 8.34 10.89 2.77
CA GLU A 55 8.83 9.99 3.82
C GLU A 55 7.80 9.85 4.95
N VAL A 56 7.80 8.68 5.59
CA VAL A 56 6.98 8.38 6.76
C VAL A 56 7.90 7.94 7.90
N GLU A 57 8.21 8.89 8.79
CA GLU A 57 9.18 8.68 9.87
C GLU A 57 8.54 8.22 11.19
N ASN A 58 7.21 8.26 11.27
CA ASN A 58 6.44 8.06 12.50
C ASN A 58 5.55 6.81 12.48
N TYR A 59 5.67 5.95 11.47
CA TYR A 59 4.98 4.67 11.45
C TYR A 59 5.87 3.57 12.07
N PRO A 60 5.42 2.88 13.13
CA PRO A 60 6.25 1.91 13.82
C PRO A 60 6.60 0.72 12.92
N GLY A 61 7.84 0.22 13.03
CA GLY A 61 8.35 -0.90 12.23
C GLY A 61 9.22 -0.47 11.04
N PHE A 62 9.26 0.83 10.73
CA PHE A 62 10.13 1.40 9.68
C PHE A 62 11.07 2.44 10.30
N PRO A 63 12.10 2.01 11.08
CA PRO A 63 13.08 2.94 11.63
C PRO A 63 13.85 3.64 10.51
N ALA A 64 14.43 4.80 10.83
CA ALA A 64 15.31 5.47 9.89
C ALA A 64 16.50 4.58 9.51
N GLY A 65 16.78 4.42 8.22
CA GLY A 65 17.82 3.55 7.69
C GLY A 65 17.59 3.19 6.22
N SER A 66 18.56 2.47 5.63
CA SER A 66 18.39 1.91 4.29
C SER A 66 17.39 0.75 4.35
N LEU A 67 16.21 0.96 3.77
CA LEU A 67 15.14 -0.04 3.72
C LEU A 67 14.99 -0.68 2.33
N GLY A 68 15.71 -0.19 1.31
CA GLY A 68 15.55 -0.57 -0.09
C GLY A 68 15.47 -2.08 -0.31
N GLY A 69 16.47 -2.84 0.17
CA GLY A 69 16.50 -4.30 0.01
C GLY A 69 15.32 -5.04 0.65
N TYR A 70 14.86 -4.61 1.83
CA TYR A 70 13.65 -5.17 2.44
C TYR A 70 12.41 -4.88 1.60
N ILE A 71 12.27 -3.64 1.12
CA ILE A 71 11.13 -3.25 0.28
C ILE A 71 11.21 -3.97 -1.08
N ASP A 72 12.39 -4.20 -1.65
CA ASP A 72 12.57 -4.92 -2.93
C ASP A 72 12.11 -6.36 -2.80
N ASP A 73 12.52 -7.03 -1.73
CA ASP A 73 12.10 -8.40 -1.45
C ASP A 73 10.59 -8.49 -1.16
N ALA A 74 10.06 -7.57 -0.37
CA ALA A 74 8.65 -7.57 0.01
C ALA A 74 7.71 -7.23 -1.16
N LEU A 75 8.14 -6.41 -2.11
CA LEU A 75 7.35 -5.95 -3.26
C LEU A 75 7.81 -6.53 -4.60
N ARG A 76 8.59 -7.63 -4.57
CA ARG A 76 9.22 -8.25 -5.74
C ARG A 76 8.26 -8.45 -6.92
N ASP A 77 7.02 -8.83 -6.64
CA ASP A 77 6.01 -9.13 -7.65
C ASP A 77 5.16 -7.91 -8.04
N ALA A 78 5.12 -6.86 -7.21
CA ALA A 78 4.30 -5.68 -7.45
C ALA A 78 5.00 -4.65 -8.36
N GLN A 79 6.33 -4.53 -8.27
CA GLN A 79 7.19 -3.62 -9.04
C GLN A 79 6.53 -2.30 -9.49
N PRO A 80 6.12 -1.45 -8.54
CA PRO A 80 5.41 -0.22 -8.88
C PRO A 80 6.29 0.73 -9.73
N PRO A 81 5.74 1.34 -10.80
CA PRO A 81 6.52 2.10 -11.79
C PRO A 81 7.10 3.42 -11.27
N TRP A 82 6.68 3.89 -10.10
CA TRP A 82 7.22 5.08 -9.43
C TRP A 82 8.35 4.77 -8.45
N ARG A 83 8.68 3.49 -8.24
CA ARG A 83 9.76 3.11 -7.33
C ARG A 83 11.10 3.45 -7.95
N ASP A 84 11.94 4.10 -7.15
CA ASP A 84 13.34 4.36 -7.48
C ASP A 84 14.14 3.04 -7.36
N PRO A 85 14.68 2.49 -8.46
CA PRO A 85 15.45 1.26 -8.43
C PRO A 85 16.84 1.42 -7.80
N GLU A 86 17.31 2.65 -7.58
CA GLU A 86 18.62 2.93 -6.98
C GLU A 86 18.55 3.02 -5.45
N GLY A 87 17.38 3.25 -4.86
CA GLY A 87 17.12 3.11 -3.42
C GLY A 87 17.91 4.08 -2.51
N GLU A 88 18.62 5.07 -3.07
CA GLU A 88 19.59 5.89 -2.34
C GLU A 88 19.02 7.18 -1.72
N THR A 89 17.78 7.55 -2.05
CA THR A 89 17.32 8.93 -1.81
C THR A 89 16.65 9.15 -0.45
N TYR A 90 16.15 8.12 0.23
CA TYR A 90 15.32 8.25 1.44
C TYR A 90 15.93 7.57 2.66
N ARG A 91 15.78 8.21 3.83
CA ARG A 91 16.20 7.70 5.14
C ARG A 91 15.08 6.97 5.87
N ALA A 92 13.86 6.99 5.35
CA ALA A 92 12.71 6.26 5.89
C ALA A 92 11.90 5.63 4.75
N VAL A 93 10.88 4.85 5.11
CA VAL A 93 9.94 4.31 4.12
C VAL A 93 9.16 5.46 3.48
N THR A 94 8.99 5.42 2.16
CA THR A 94 8.13 6.40 1.49
C THR A 94 6.66 6.08 1.72
N GLY A 95 5.80 7.10 1.59
CA GLY A 95 4.37 6.91 1.73
C GLY A 95 3.77 5.90 0.72
N PRO A 96 4.09 5.99 -0.58
CA PRO A 96 3.71 4.98 -1.57
C PRO A 96 4.20 3.56 -1.24
N GLU A 97 5.45 3.40 -0.81
CA GLU A 97 6.01 2.09 -0.43
C GLU A 97 5.27 1.48 0.75
N LEU A 98 4.99 2.28 1.79
CA LEU A 98 4.24 1.79 2.95
C LEU A 98 2.84 1.29 2.56
N MET A 99 2.15 2.00 1.66
CA MET A 99 0.83 1.59 1.19
C MET A 99 0.88 0.34 0.32
N GLU A 100 1.86 0.23 -0.57
CA GLU A 100 2.02 -0.96 -1.39
C GLU A 100 2.44 -2.19 -0.57
N LEU A 101 3.25 -2.00 0.48
CA LEU A 101 3.56 -3.07 1.44
C LEU A 101 2.31 -3.58 2.14
N MET A 102 1.45 -2.70 2.65
CA MET A 102 0.21 -3.10 3.29
C MET A 102 -0.74 -3.80 2.30
N ARG A 103 -0.82 -3.31 1.06
CA ARG A 103 -1.57 -3.96 -0.02
C ARG A 103 -1.04 -5.37 -0.32
N GLN A 104 0.28 -5.53 -0.45
CA GLN A 104 0.91 -6.81 -0.69
C GLN A 104 0.69 -7.78 0.48
N GLN A 105 0.75 -7.29 1.72
CA GLN A 105 0.41 -8.09 2.90
C GLN A 105 -1.03 -8.61 2.87
N ALA A 106 -2.00 -7.81 2.40
CA ALA A 106 -3.37 -8.28 2.23
C ALA A 106 -3.42 -9.44 1.23
N ARG A 107 -2.83 -9.25 0.05
CA ARG A 107 -2.78 -10.25 -1.04
C ARG A 107 -2.10 -11.56 -0.63
N ASN A 108 -1.15 -11.52 0.31
CA ASN A 108 -0.47 -12.72 0.80
C ASN A 108 -1.42 -13.68 1.56
N PHE A 109 -2.59 -13.23 2.00
CA PHE A 109 -3.56 -14.04 2.75
C PHE A 109 -4.82 -14.42 1.96
N GLY A 110 -4.95 -13.96 0.72
CA GLY A 110 -6.16 -14.10 -0.11
C GLY A 110 -6.82 -12.75 -0.36
#